data_AF-A0A2T4MZE5-F1
#
_entry.id   AF-A0A2T4MZE5-F1
#
_cell.length_a   1.000
_cell.length_b   1.000
_cell.length_c   1.000
_cell.angle_alpha   90.00
_cell.angle_beta   90.00
_cell.angle_gamma   90.00
#
_symmetry.space_group_name_H-M   'P 1'
#
loop_
_entity.id
_entity.type
_entity.pdbx_description
1 polymer ?
#
loop_
_entity_poly.entity_id
_entity_poly.type
_entity_poly.pdbx_seq_one_letter_code
_entity_poly.pdbx_strand_id
1 'polypeptide(L)' 'MISFQKIKKQHENQQVEHGSGYRLGQFFCNKFIKRDWPELFHASEKDAESMIKTWLIDHNYEDTLPPVVSIGAK' A
#
# COMPACT_ATOMS: atom_id res chain seq x y z
N MET A 1 0.04 -8.02 -12.22
CA MET A 1 0.85 -8.27 -11.02
C MET A 1 -0.02 -8.77 -9.87
N ILE A 2 0.35 -9.91 -9.31
CA ILE A 2 -0.42 -10.64 -8.30
C ILE A 2 -0.39 -9.88 -6.96
N SER A 3 0.76 -9.33 -6.59
CA SER A 3 0.94 -8.64 -5.31
C SER A 3 0.09 -7.38 -5.18
N PHE A 4 0.03 -6.56 -6.23
CA PHE A 4 -0.80 -5.36 -6.22
C PHE A 4 -2.30 -5.68 -6.08
N GLN A 5 -2.78 -6.72 -6.76
CA GLN A 5 -4.17 -7.18 -6.62
C GLN A 5 -4.48 -7.61 -5.19
N LYS A 6 -3.53 -8.30 -4.54
CA LYS A 6 -3.65 -8.65 -3.11
C LYS A 6 -3.67 -7.42 -2.21
N ILE A 7 -2.81 -6.42 -2.45
CA ILE A 7 -2.79 -5.16 -1.70
C ILE A 7 -4.11 -4.40 -1.85
N LYS A 8 -4.61 -4.27 -3.08
CA LYS A 8 -5.88 -3.59 -3.37
C LYS A 8 -7.05 -4.27 -2.65
N LYS A 9 -7.12 -5.60 -2.73
CA LYS A 9 -8.14 -6.36 -2.01
C LYS A 9 -8.06 -6.20 -0.49
N GLN A 10 -6.86 -6.12 0.08
CA GLN A 10 -6.70 -5.86 1.53
C GLN A 10 -7.18 -4.45 1.91
N HIS A 11 -6.92 -3.45 1.06
CA HIS A 11 -7.39 -2.08 1.27
C HIS A 11 -8.92 -2.01 1.21
N GLU A 12 -9.54 -2.62 0.20
CA GLU A 12 -11.01 -2.69 0.06
C GLU A 12 -11.67 -3.36 1.28
N ASN A 13 -11.15 -4.51 1.72
CA ASN A 13 -11.65 -5.18 2.92
C ASN A 13 -11.56 -4.29 4.17
N GLN A 14 -10.45 -3.57 4.34
CA GLN A 14 -10.28 -2.68 5.49
C GLN A 14 -11.24 -1.48 5.46
N GLN A 15 -11.57 -0.96 4.27
CA GLN A 15 -12.58 0.07 4.12
C GLN A 15 -13.98 -0.42 4.53
N VAL A 16 -14.33 -1.66 4.17
CA VAL A 16 -15.61 -2.28 4.52
C VAL A 16 -15.72 -2.55 6.03
N GLU A 17 -14.68 -3.11 6.64
CA GLU A 17 -14.73 -3.55 8.05
C GLU A 17 -14.59 -2.40 9.05
N HIS A 18 -13.76 -1.39 8.75
CA HIS A 18 -13.42 -0.33 9.70
C HIS A 18 -13.92 1.07 9.30
N GLY A 19 -14.64 1.20 8.18
CA GLY A 19 -15.05 2.51 7.64
C GLY A 19 -13.88 3.46 7.43
N SER A 20 -12.66 2.91 7.36
CA SER A 20 -11.44 3.70 7.45
C SER A 20 -11.18 4.36 6.11
N GLY A 21 -11.44 5.67 6.05
CA GLY A 21 -11.22 6.52 4.87
C GLY A 21 -9.76 6.71 4.47
N TYR A 22 -8.89 5.75 4.76
CA TYR A 22 -7.50 5.77 4.30
C TYR A 22 -7.47 5.64 2.78
N ARG A 23 -6.75 6.57 2.14
CA ARG A 23 -6.43 6.48 0.72
C ARG A 23 -5.47 5.31 0.49
N LEU A 24 -5.51 4.73 -0.72
CA LEU A 24 -4.67 3.59 -1.09
C LEU A 24 -3.18 3.81 -0.77
N GLY A 25 -2.67 5.01 -1.08
CA GLY A 25 -1.29 5.38 -0.79
C GLY A 25 -0.98 5.45 0.71
N GLN A 26 -1.90 5.97 1.54
CA GLN A 26 -1.75 5.98 3.00
C GLN A 26 -1.73 4.57 3.56
N PHE A 27 -2.66 3.71 3.12
CA PHE A 27 -2.70 2.30 3.52
C PHE A 27 -1.39 1.60 3.18
N PHE A 28 -0.90 1.78 1.95
CA PHE A 28 0.32 1.15 1.50
C PHE A 28 1.53 1.64 2.29
N CYS A 29 1.67 2.95 2.47
CA CYS A 29 2.75 3.55 3.27
C CYS A 29 2.75 3.03 4.71
N ASN A 30 1.60 3.08 5.39
CA ASN A 30 1.47 2.64 6.78
C ASN A 30 1.79 1.15 6.96
N LYS A 31 1.55 0.33 5.94
CA LYS A 31 1.67 -1.12 6.04
C LYS A 31 2.98 -1.69 5.50
N PHE A 32 3.57 -1.09 4.47
CA PHE A 32 4.68 -1.69 3.73
C PHE A 32 5.90 -0.79 3.58
N ILE A 33 5.79 0.51 3.82
CA ILE A 33 6.90 1.44 3.65
C ILE A 33 7.52 1.75 5.02
N LYS A 34 8.83 1.52 5.16
CA LYS A 34 9.60 1.80 6.38
C LYS A 34 9.98 3.28 6.57
N ARG A 35 9.91 4.08 5.51
CA ARG A 35 10.36 5.47 5.43
C ARG A 35 9.20 6.37 5.01
N ASP A 36 9.31 7.67 5.25
CA ASP A 36 8.33 8.63 4.77
C ASP A 36 8.30 8.68 3.23
N TRP A 37 7.13 8.46 2.65
CA TRP A 37 6.87 8.65 1.22
C TRP A 37 5.65 9.56 1.04
N PRO A 38 5.81 10.89 1.25
CA PRO A 38 4.70 11.83 1.30
C PRO A 38 3.98 11.95 -0.05
N GLU A 39 4.70 11.82 -1.16
CA GLU A 39 4.11 11.85 -2.51
C GLU A 39 3.08 10.73 -2.67
N LEU A 40 3.42 9.50 -2.29
CA LEU A 40 2.49 8.38 -2.31
C LEU A 40 1.41 8.52 -1.24
N PHE A 41 1.76 9.01 -0.05
CA PHE A 41 0.82 9.18 1.06
C PHE A 41 -0.32 10.15 0.72
N HIS A 42 -0.02 11.22 -0.02
CA HIS A 42 -1.01 12.23 -0.42
C HIS A 42 -1.56 12.05 -1.84
N ALA A 43 -1.02 11.09 -2.61
CA ALA A 43 -1.42 10.82 -3.98
C ALA A 43 -2.93 10.53 -4.11
N SER A 44 -3.47 10.89 -5.27
CA SER A 44 -4.79 10.45 -5.71
C SER A 44 -4.77 8.93 -5.93
N GLU A 45 -5.94 8.31 -5.97
CA GLU A 45 -6.05 6.85 -6.10
C GLU A 45 -5.32 6.33 -7.35
N LYS A 46 -5.57 6.93 -8.53
CA LYS A 46 -4.92 6.55 -9.79
C LYS A 46 -3.39 6.69 -9.76
N ASP A 47 -2.90 7.77 -9.15
CA ASP A 47 -1.45 8.03 -9.04
C ASP A 47 -0.81 7.04 -8.06
N ALA A 48 -1.46 6.80 -6.92
CA ALA A 48 -1.03 5.81 -5.94
C ALA A 48 -0.97 4.40 -6.55
N GLU A 49 -1.95 4.01 -7.37
CA GLU A 49 -1.90 2.73 -8.09
C GLU A 49 -0.66 2.63 -8.97
N SER A 50 -0.34 3.67 -9.74
CA SER A 50 0.83 3.68 -10.63
C SER A 50 2.15 3.63 -9.84
N MET A 51 2.26 4.43 -8.78
CA MET A 51 3.44 4.50 -7.92
C MET A 51 3.68 3.19 -7.17
N ILE A 52 2.64 2.58 -6.60
CA ILE A 52 2.74 1.29 -5.91
C ILE A 52 3.18 0.20 -6.88
N LYS A 53 2.59 0.13 -8.08
CA LYS A 53 3.00 -0.84 -9.10
C LYS A 53 4.47 -0.67 -9.46
N THR A 54 4.91 0.57 -9.67
CA THR A 54 6.31 0.88 -10.00
C THR A 54 7.25 0.45 -8.87
N TRP A 55 6.90 0.75 -7.62
CA TRP A 55 7.68 0.33 -6.46
C TRP A 55 7.78 -1.19 -6.33
N LEU A 56 6.66 -1.89 -6.52
CA LEU A 56 6.63 -3.35 -6.49
C LEU A 56 7.54 -3.96 -7.55
N ILE A 57 7.59 -3.37 -8.75
CA ILE A 57 8.50 -3.84 -9.82
C ILE A 57 9.96 -3.57 -9.42
N ASP A 58 10.28 -2.34 -9.00
CA ASP A 58 11.63 -1.93 -8.62
C ASP A 58 12.22 -2.78 -7.48
N HIS A 59 11.35 -3.25 -6.57
CA HIS A 59 11.71 -4.09 -5.42
C HIS A 59 11.47 -5.60 -5.65
N ASN A 60 11.14 -6.01 -6.88
CA ASN A 60 10.91 -7.40 -7.27
C ASN A 60 9.78 -8.13 -6.48
N TYR A 61 8.73 -7.38 -6.15
CA TYR A 61 7.51 -7.80 -5.46
C TYR A 61 6.31 -7.95 -6.42
N GLU A 62 6.54 -8.28 -7.69
CA GLU A 62 5.44 -8.41 -8.67
C GLU A 62 4.48 -9.57 -8.34
N ASP A 63 5.04 -10.67 -7.84
CA ASP A 63 4.32 -11.90 -7.47
C ASP A 63 4.31 -12.22 -5.97
N THR A 64 5.21 -11.59 -5.20
CA THR A 64 5.30 -11.74 -3.74
C THR A 64 4.96 -10.45 -3.02
N LEU A 65 4.24 -10.55 -1.89
CA LEU A 65 3.87 -9.36 -1.10
C LEU A 65 5.09 -8.81 -0.35
N PRO A 66 5.26 -7.48 -0.31
CA PRO A 66 6.29 -6.87 0.53
C PRO A 66 6.06 -7.19 2.02
N PRO A 67 7.13 -7.22 2.83
CA PRO A 67 7.01 -7.47 4.26
C PRO A 67 6.21 -6.35 4.92
N VAL A 68 5.29 -6.72 5.81
CA VAL A 68 4.52 -5.76 6.59
C VAL A 68 5.46 -5.08 7.59
N VAL A 69 5.54 -3.77 7.52
CA VAL A 69 6.24 -2.95 8.49
C VAL A 69 5.31 -2.81 9.68
N SER A 70 5.46 -3.65 10.69
CA SER A 70 4.88 -3.33 11.99
C SER A 70 5.57 -2.08 12.51
N ILE A 71 4.89 -0.93 12.42
CA ILE A 71 5.12 0.14 13.40
C ILE A 71 4.70 -0.49 14.72
N GLY A 72 5.69 -1.01 15.43
CA GLY A 72 5.46 -1.77 16.65
C GLY A 72 4.53 -1.02 17.57
N ALA A 73 3.48 -1.73 18.03
CA ALA A 73 2.85 -1.42 19.29
C ALA A 73 3.97 -1.19 20.31
N LYS A 74 4.08 0.06 20.78
CA LYS A 74 4.78 0.40 22.01
C LYS A 74 3.76 0.49 23.12
#